data_AF-A0A0F9SR87-F1
#
_entry.id   AF-A0A0F9SR87-F1
#
_cell.length_a   1.000
_cell.length_b   1.000
_cell.length_c   1.000
_cell.angle_alpha   90.00
_cell.angle_beta   90.00
_cell.angle_gamma   90.00
#
_symmetry.space_group_name_H-M   'P 1'
#
loop_
_entity.id
_entity.type
_entity.pdbx_description
1 polymer ?
#
loop_
_entity_poly.entity_id
_entity_poly.type
_entity_poly.pdbx_seq_one_letter_code
_entity_poly.pdbx_strand_id
1 'polypeptide(L)'
;MKATLATIKSFIRNNQAVLHIKSVTDHNNMVDARDPFRPATPTSTSLRNTLGIAGAWFVKGSRDYFEPYQDDDFQGFMVFNCCGSFILAIPIT
;
A
#
# COMPACT_ATOMS: atom_id res chain seq x y z
N MET A 1 16.55 8.34 4.31
CA MET A 1 15.83 9.06 3.23
C MET A 1 14.34 8.88 3.49
N LYS A 2 13.53 9.94 3.54
CA LYS A 2 12.09 9.80 3.83
C LYS A 2 11.38 9.35 2.54
N ALA A 3 10.62 8.25 2.61
CA ALA A 3 9.82 7.82 1.48
C ALA A 3 8.78 8.90 1.14
N THR A 4 8.58 9.15 -0.16
CA THR A 4 7.63 10.15 -0.67
C THR A 4 6.57 9.49 -1.53
N LEU A 5 5.48 10.21 -1.81
CA LEU A 5 4.48 9.73 -2.76
C LEU A 5 5.08 9.44 -4.15
N ALA A 6 6.11 10.18 -4.56
CA ALA A 6 6.84 9.91 -5.80
C ALA A 6 7.60 8.58 -5.73
N THR A 7 8.23 8.28 -4.60
CA THR A 7 8.87 6.98 -4.32
C THR A 7 7.87 5.84 -4.43
N ILE A 8 6.71 5.96 -3.78
CA ILE A 8 5.65 4.94 -3.82
C ILE A 8 5.11 4.73 -5.24
N LYS A 9 4.85 5.81 -5.99
CA LYS A 9 4.43 5.70 -7.39
C LYS A 9 5.45 4.98 -8.26
N SER A 10 6.73 5.28 -8.09
CA SER A 10 7.82 4.61 -8.81
C SER A 10 7.88 3.12 -8.43
N PHE A 11 7.77 2.82 -7.13
CA PHE A 11 7.73 1.44 -6.63
C PHE A 11 6.58 0.64 -7.24
N ILE A 12 5.36 1.17 -7.22
CA ILE A 12 4.18 0.50 -7.82
C ILE A 12 4.42 0.24 -9.31
N ARG A 13 4.86 1.26 -10.06
CA ARG A 13 5.07 1.15 -11.52
C ARG A 13 6.12 0.11 -11.89
N ASN A 14 7.22 0.05 -11.14
CA ASN A 14 8.34 -0.84 -11.47
C ASN A 14 8.09 -2.29 -11.05
N ASN A 15 7.11 -2.55 -10.18
CA ASN A 15 6.89 -3.86 -9.58
C ASN A 15 5.50 -4.45 -9.85
N GLN A 16 4.73 -3.91 -10.80
CA GLN A 16 3.32 -4.28 -11.02
C GLN A 16 3.07 -5.80 -11.12
N ALA A 17 3.99 -6.55 -11.74
CA ALA A 17 3.84 -7.98 -11.95
C ALA A 17 3.95 -8.83 -10.67
N VAL A 18 4.64 -8.31 -9.63
CA VAL A 18 4.93 -9.03 -8.38
C VAL A 18 4.46 -8.27 -7.14
N LEU A 19 3.71 -7.18 -7.34
CA LEU A 19 3.24 -6.33 -6.27
C LEU A 19 2.16 -7.05 -5.45
N HIS A 20 2.30 -7.02 -4.14
CA HIS A 20 1.34 -7.53 -3.18
C HIS A 20 0.83 -6.39 -2.30
N ILE A 21 -0.41 -6.54 -1.84
CA ILE A 21 -1.05 -5.62 -0.90
C ILE A 21 -1.58 -6.37 0.31
N LYS A 22 -1.47 -5.74 1.47
CA LYS A 22 -2.05 -6.20 2.73
C LYS A 22 -2.75 -5.05 3.43
N SER A 23 -4.03 -5.20 3.75
CA SER A 23 -4.77 -4.23 4.56
C SER A 23 -4.40 -4.41 6.03
N VAL A 24 -4.13 -3.31 6.73
CA VAL A 24 -3.72 -3.34 8.15
C VAL A 24 -4.81 -2.77 9.06
N THR A 25 -5.42 -1.63 8.70
CA THR A 25 -6.60 -1.10 9.39
C THR A 25 -7.56 -0.42 8.41
N ASP A 26 -8.85 -0.68 8.60
CA ASP A 26 -9.95 0.07 7.97
C ASP A 26 -10.66 0.89 9.06
N HIS A 27 -11.09 2.12 8.73
CA HIS A 27 -11.65 3.11 9.67
C HIS A 27 -12.94 2.67 10.37
N ASN A 28 -13.48 1.49 10.04
CA ASN A 28 -14.69 0.98 10.64
C ASN A 28 -14.47 0.19 11.94
N ASN A 29 -13.25 0.01 12.46
CA ASN A 29 -12.98 -0.74 13.71
C ASN A 29 -13.65 -2.15 13.76
N MET A 30 -14.08 -2.68 12.61
CA MET A 30 -14.90 -3.88 12.49
C MET A 30 -14.22 -4.99 11.68
N VAL A 31 -13.00 -4.75 11.19
CA VAL A 31 -12.19 -5.77 10.54
C VAL A 31 -10.93 -5.95 11.37
N ASP A 32 -11.06 -6.78 12.39
CA ASP A 32 -9.96 -7.30 13.21
C ASP A 32 -9.28 -8.48 12.48
N ALA A 33 -9.03 -8.30 11.20
CA ALA A 33 -8.40 -9.30 10.34
C ALA A 33 -7.24 -8.63 9.62
N ARG A 34 -6.03 -8.92 10.10
CA ARG A 34 -4.82 -8.74 9.31
C ARG A 34 -4.96 -9.63 8.08
N ASP A 35 -5.47 -9.06 6.99
CA ASP A 35 -5.57 -9.80 5.73
C ASP A 35 -4.17 -10.32 5.38
N PRO A 36 -4.06 -11.57 4.89
CA PRO A 36 -2.79 -12.03 4.34
C PRO A 36 -2.38 -11.14 3.16
N PHE A 37 -1.10 -11.14 2.83
CA PHE A 37 -0.65 -10.55 1.58
C PHE A 37 -1.37 -11.24 0.42
N ARG A 38 -1.90 -10.43 -0.51
CA ARG A 38 -2.52 -10.90 -1.74
C ARG A 38 -1.94 -10.16 -2.93
N PRO A 39 -1.90 -10.76 -4.13
CA PRO A 39 -1.49 -10.07 -5.33
C PRO A 39 -2.29 -8.76 -5.51
N ALA A 40 -1.60 -7.68 -5.81
CA ALA A 40 -2.20 -6.38 -6.04
C ALA A 40 -3.00 -6.42 -7.34
N THR A 41 -4.31 -6.17 -7.26
CA THR A 41 -5.18 -6.15 -8.43
C THR A 41 -5.39 -4.73 -8.93
N PRO A 42 -5.45 -4.52 -10.26
CA PRO A 42 -5.72 -3.21 -10.82
C PRO A 42 -7.16 -2.76 -10.53
N THR A 43 -7.37 -1.46 -10.40
CA THR A 43 -8.71 -0.85 -10.33
C THR A 43 -8.78 0.41 -11.19
N SER A 44 -9.94 0.65 -11.79
CA SER A 44 -10.28 1.91 -12.48
C SER A 44 -11.03 2.89 -11.57
N THR A 45 -11.42 2.45 -10.37
CA THR A 45 -12.16 3.27 -9.41
C THR A 45 -11.20 4.22 -8.68
N SER A 46 -11.57 5.50 -8.60
CA SER A 46 -10.86 6.50 -7.82
C SER A 46 -9.35 6.52 -8.08
N LEU A 47 -8.91 6.41 -9.34
CA LEU A 47 -7.49 6.34 -9.76
C LEU A 47 -6.59 7.39 -9.10
N ARG A 48 -7.17 8.56 -8.81
CA ARG A 48 -6.49 9.61 -8.05
C ARG A 48 -6.03 9.07 -6.69
N ASN A 49 -6.90 8.43 -5.92
CA ASN A 49 -6.66 7.99 -4.56
C ASN A 49 -6.18 6.54 -4.46
N THR A 50 -6.40 5.71 -5.47
CA THR A 50 -5.96 4.31 -5.46
C THR A 50 -4.60 4.08 -6.13
N LEU A 51 -4.13 5.06 -6.93
CA LEU A 51 -2.99 4.90 -7.83
C LEU A 51 -3.12 3.68 -8.75
N GLY A 52 -4.35 3.24 -9.02
CA GLY A 52 -4.65 2.08 -9.84
C GLY A 52 -4.60 0.73 -9.11
N ILE A 53 -4.39 0.70 -7.78
CA ILE A 53 -4.33 -0.53 -6.99
C ILE A 53 -5.57 -0.67 -6.12
N ALA A 54 -6.29 -1.78 -6.26
CA ALA A 54 -7.44 -2.08 -5.42
C ALA A 54 -7.01 -2.31 -3.96
N GLY A 55 -7.74 -1.70 -3.02
CA GLY A 55 -7.42 -1.76 -1.58
C GLY A 55 -6.38 -0.74 -1.10
N ALA A 56 -5.75 0.02 -2.01
CA ALA A 56 -4.91 1.15 -1.65
C ALA A 56 -5.74 2.44 -1.58
N TRP A 57 -5.49 3.27 -0.57
CA TRP A 57 -6.13 4.58 -0.45
C TRP A 57 -5.15 5.65 0.04
N PHE A 58 -4.82 6.59 -0.84
CA PHE A 58 -3.92 7.71 -0.60
C PHE A 58 -4.73 9.01 -0.48
N VAL A 59 -4.58 9.74 0.62
CA VAL A 59 -5.28 11.02 0.86
C VAL A 59 -4.57 12.23 0.23
N LYS A 60 -3.25 12.10 -0.03
CA LYS A 60 -2.37 13.13 -0.61
C LYS A 60 -2.22 14.38 0.27
N GLY A 61 -1.66 15.44 -0.30
CA GLY A 61 -1.48 16.73 0.40
C GLY A 61 -0.57 16.64 1.63
N SER A 62 0.43 15.75 1.59
CA SER A 62 1.35 15.45 2.70
C SER A 62 0.68 14.86 3.96
N ARG A 63 -0.50 14.25 3.80
CA ARG A 63 -1.23 13.56 4.88
C ARG A 63 -1.12 12.02 4.80
N ASP A 64 -0.38 11.52 3.83
CA ASP A 64 0.04 10.13 3.76
C ASP A 64 1.41 10.01 4.44
N TYR A 65 1.52 9.05 5.34
CA TYR A 65 2.76 8.67 5.99
C TYR A 65 3.25 7.37 5.36
N PHE A 66 4.57 7.31 5.15
CA PHE A 66 5.23 6.20 4.48
C PHE A 66 6.38 5.72 5.35
N GLU A 67 6.34 4.44 5.70
CA GLU A 67 7.39 3.78 6.45
C GLU A 67 7.92 2.58 5.66
N PRO A 68 9.23 2.29 5.69
CA PRO A 68 9.75 1.08 5.10
C PRO A 68 9.15 -0.15 5.80
N TYR A 69 8.85 -1.18 5.02
CA TYR A 69 8.36 -2.46 5.52
C TYR A 69 9.31 -3.57 5.07
N GLN A 70 9.64 -4.48 5.97
CA GLN A 70 10.39 -5.69 5.68
C GLN A 70 10.03 -6.76 6.71
N ASP A 71 9.74 -7.97 6.24
CA ASP A 71 9.69 -9.19 7.03
C ASP A 71 10.56 -10.28 6.38
N ASP A 72 10.34 -11.55 6.70
CA ASP A 72 11.10 -12.67 6.15
C ASP A 72 10.74 -12.97 4.67
N ASP A 73 9.53 -12.60 4.24
CA ASP A 73 8.97 -12.99 2.93
C ASP A 73 8.83 -11.80 1.97
N PHE A 74 8.71 -10.58 2.48
CA PHE A 74 8.30 -9.38 1.74
C PHE A 74 9.08 -8.12 2.15
N GLN A 75 9.32 -7.25 1.17
CA GLN A 75 9.89 -5.91 1.38
C GLN A 75 9.10 -4.83 0.62
N GLY A 76 8.98 -3.64 1.18
CA GLY A 76 8.27 -2.53 0.56
C GLY A 76 7.97 -1.38 1.51
N PHE A 77 6.71 -0.94 1.53
CA PHE A 77 6.29 0.25 2.27
C PHE A 77 4.95 0.03 2.97
N MET A 78 4.89 0.39 4.25
CA MET A 78 3.65 0.64 4.96
C MET A 78 3.18 2.05 4.66
N VAL A 79 1.90 2.18 4.33
CA VAL A 79 1.21 3.43 4.05
C VAL A 79 0.11 3.58 5.08
N PHE A 80 0.08 4.71 5.78
CA PHE A 80 -1.01 5.03 6.71
C PHE A 80 -1.44 6.48 6.60
N ASN A 81 -2.73 6.71 6.79
CA ASN A 81 -3.35 8.02 6.80
C ASN A 81 -4.62 8.02 7.66
N CYS A 82 -5.32 9.14 7.70
CA CYS A 82 -6.58 9.30 8.43
C CYS A 82 -7.77 8.52 7.84
N CYS A 83 -7.58 7.65 6.86
CA CYS A 83 -8.62 6.77 6.32
C CYS A 83 -8.28 5.28 6.50
N GLY A 84 -7.05 4.95 6.91
CA GLY A 84 -6.65 3.57 7.17
C GLY A 84 -5.16 3.35 6.97
N SER A 85 -4.78 2.08 6.97
CA SER A 85 -3.40 1.67 6.69
C SER A 85 -3.34 0.37 5.89
N PHE A 86 -2.32 0.28 5.03
CA PHE A 86 -2.04 -0.87 4.19
C PHE A 86 -0.55 -0.97 3.89
N ILE A 87 -0.10 -2.13 3.43
CA ILE A 87 1.28 -2.40 3.06
C ILE A 87 1.30 -2.75 1.57
N LEU A 88 2.23 -2.14 0.84
CA LEU A 88 2.59 -2.52 -0.53
C LEU A 88 3.99 -3.12 -0.51
N ALA A 89 4.12 -4.36 -0.97
CA ALA A 89 5.40 -5.07 -0.92
C ALA A 89 5.61 -5.99 -2.12
N ILE A 90 6.86 -6.40 -2.30
CA ILE A 90 7.28 -7.45 -3.23
C ILE A 90 7.92 -8.59 -2.43
N PRO A 91 7.89 -9.83 -2.94
CA PRO A 91 8.62 -10.93 -2.31
C PRO A 91 10.12 -10.62 -2.20
N ILE A 92 10.76 -11.07 -1.12
CA ILE A 92 12.21 -11.10 -1.00
C ILE A 92 12.67 -12.34 -1.76
N THR A 93 13.30 -12.12 -2.92
CA THR A 93 13.94 -13.18 -3.70
C THR A 93 15.37 -13.40 -3.26
#